data_AF-A0A653EAI5-F1
#
_entry.id   AF-A0A653EAI5-F1
#
_cell.length_a   1.000
_cell.length_b   1.000
_cell.length_c   1.000
_cell.angle_alpha   90.00
_cell.angle_beta   90.00
_cell.angle_gamma   90.00
#
_symmetry.space_group_name_H-M   'P 1'
#
loop_
_entity.id
_entity.type
_entity.pdbx_description
1 polymer ?
#
loop_
_entity_poly.entity_id
_entity_poly.type
_entity_poly.pdbx_seq_one_letter_code
_entity_poly.pdbx_strand_id
1 'polypeptide(L)'
;MNMEQCSAALAAGSDAALQADALNCQLFIGGEMGIANTTSATALACALLDCPVADLTGPGTGLDHAGVLHKIAVIEAALALHRPQLDDPLAILQCLGGFEIAALVGAYLAAAQAGITVLVDGFICSVAALLAVRLNPSCRAWLLFAHQVQSPAMPGYCKH
;
A
#
# COMPACT_ATOMS: atom_id res chain seq x y z
N MET A 1 -3.66 11.25 -8.20
CA MET A 1 -2.43 12.04 -8.52
C MET A 1 -2.10 11.90 -9.99
N ASN A 2 -1.43 12.87 -10.61
CA ASN A 2 -0.96 12.70 -12.00
C ASN A 2 0.32 11.85 -12.06
N MET A 3 0.75 11.48 -13.28
CA MET A 3 1.93 10.63 -13.49
C MET A 3 3.23 11.24 -12.96
N GLU A 4 3.44 12.55 -13.14
CA GLU A 4 4.64 13.25 -12.67
C GLU A 4 4.73 13.25 -11.15
N GLN A 5 3.61 13.53 -10.49
CA GLN A 5 3.44 13.47 -9.04
C GLN A 5 3.67 12.06 -8.49
N CYS A 6 3.13 11.05 -9.16
CA CYS A 6 3.35 9.65 -8.78
C CYS A 6 4.81 9.26 -8.89
N SER A 7 5.45 9.62 -10.02
CA SER A 7 6.87 9.37 -10.24
C SER A 7 7.75 10.08 -9.20
N ALA A 8 7.43 11.34 -8.87
CA ALA A 8 8.15 12.10 -7.85
C ALA A 8 8.01 11.48 -6.46
N ALA A 9 6.83 10.97 -6.10
CA ALA A 9 6.62 10.31 -4.82
C ALA A 9 7.35 8.97 -4.72
N LEU A 10 7.30 8.16 -5.78
CA LEU A 10 8.09 6.92 -5.90
C LEU A 10 9.60 7.21 -5.78
N ALA A 11 10.08 8.25 -6.46
CA ALA A 11 11.47 8.67 -6.39
C ALA A 11 11.87 9.10 -4.98
N ALA A 12 11.04 9.89 -4.28
CA ALA A 12 11.31 10.30 -2.91
C ALA A 12 11.45 9.10 -1.95
N GLY A 13 10.63 8.07 -2.13
CA GLY A 13 10.76 6.81 -1.40
C GLY A 13 12.04 6.04 -1.74
N SER A 14 12.35 5.95 -3.04
CA SER A 14 13.57 5.33 -3.54
C SER A 14 14.82 6.00 -2.96
N ASP A 15 14.86 7.34 -2.96
CA ASP A 15 15.97 8.12 -2.42
C ASP A 15 16.20 7.82 -0.94
N ALA A 16 15.13 7.66 -0.14
CA ALA A 16 15.25 7.29 1.26
C ALA A 16 15.87 5.89 1.45
N ALA A 17 15.51 4.92 0.60
CA ALA A 17 16.12 3.58 0.64
C ALA A 17 17.59 3.60 0.20
N LEU A 18 17.93 4.38 -0.83
CA LEU A 18 19.32 4.55 -1.28
C LEU A 18 20.20 5.27 -0.26
N GLN A 19 19.62 6.21 0.50
CA GLN A 19 20.31 6.81 1.64
C GLN A 19 20.61 5.77 2.73
N ALA A 20 19.68 4.85 3.00
CA ALA A 20 19.91 3.75 3.94
C ALA A 20 21.03 2.80 3.44
N ASP A 21 21.07 2.51 2.13
CA ASP A 21 22.14 1.73 1.51
C ASP A 21 23.51 2.39 1.67
N ALA A 22 23.60 3.70 1.41
CA ALA A 22 24.82 4.48 1.59
C ALA A 22 25.34 4.46 3.05
N LEU A 23 24.44 4.23 4.01
CA LEU A 23 24.77 4.07 5.42
C LEU A 23 25.05 2.61 5.82
N ASN A 24 25.08 1.68 4.86
CA ASN A 24 25.20 0.23 5.04
C ASN A 24 24.11 -0.36 5.95
N CYS A 25 22.91 0.19 5.91
CA CYS A 25 21.77 -0.37 6.62
C CYS A 25 21.37 -1.71 5.99
N GLN A 26 21.15 -2.73 6.82
CA GLN A 26 20.72 -4.06 6.38
C GLN A 26 19.19 -4.27 6.48
N LEU A 27 18.53 -3.37 7.21
CA LEU A 27 17.10 -3.41 7.48
C LEU A 27 16.50 -2.02 7.26
N PHE A 28 15.45 -1.97 6.43
CA PHE A 28 14.60 -0.81 6.23
C PHE A 28 13.24 -1.06 6.86
N ILE A 29 12.73 -0.09 7.63
CA ILE A 29 11.40 -0.17 8.22
C ILE A 29 10.60 1.03 7.70
N GLY A 30 9.62 0.74 6.85
CA GLY A 30 8.72 1.76 6.31
C GLY A 30 7.67 2.13 7.33
N GLY A 31 7.51 3.42 7.59
CA GLY A 31 6.42 3.97 8.39
C GLY A 31 5.58 4.91 7.55
N GLU A 32 4.33 5.08 7.97
CA GLU A 32 3.39 5.98 7.32
C GLU A 32 2.62 6.77 8.38
N MET A 33 2.14 7.95 8.00
CA MET A 33 1.30 8.78 8.85
C MET A 33 0.41 9.62 7.96
N GLY A 34 -0.91 9.41 8.07
CA GLY A 34 -1.90 10.18 7.34
C GLY A 34 -3.28 10.06 7.98
N ILE A 35 -4.07 11.12 7.92
CA ILE A 35 -5.49 11.04 8.30
C ILE A 35 -6.24 10.47 7.09
N ALA A 36 -7.09 9.47 7.33
CA ALA A 36 -7.92 8.80 6.30
C ALA A 36 -7.16 7.96 5.24
N ASN A 37 -5.85 7.79 5.38
CA ASN A 37 -5.01 6.86 4.60
C ASN A 37 -5.55 5.41 4.55
N THR A 38 -6.24 4.95 5.60
CA THR A 38 -6.87 3.62 5.63
C THR A 38 -7.95 3.46 4.57
N THR A 39 -8.61 4.54 4.14
CA THR A 39 -9.60 4.49 3.05
C THR A 39 -8.90 4.22 1.71
N SER A 40 -7.83 4.96 1.42
CA SER A 40 -7.03 4.78 0.21
C SER A 40 -6.38 3.40 0.17
N ALA A 41 -5.81 2.95 1.29
CA ALA A 41 -5.24 1.61 1.40
C ALA A 41 -6.28 0.50 1.21
N THR A 42 -7.49 0.64 1.77
CA THR A 42 -8.57 -0.32 1.52
C THR A 42 -8.99 -0.34 0.04
N ALA A 43 -9.11 0.82 -0.60
CA ALA A 43 -9.43 0.92 -2.03
C ALA A 43 -8.37 0.23 -2.91
N LEU A 44 -7.09 0.51 -2.64
CA LEU A 44 -5.97 -0.14 -3.31
C LEU A 44 -6.00 -1.66 -3.10
N ALA A 45 -6.18 -2.11 -1.86
CA ALA A 45 -6.26 -3.53 -1.54
C ALA A 45 -7.40 -4.22 -2.30
N CYS A 46 -8.60 -3.63 -2.34
CA CYS A 46 -9.73 -4.18 -3.08
C CYS A 46 -9.44 -4.28 -4.58
N ALA A 47 -8.90 -3.21 -5.18
CA ALA A 47 -8.52 -3.20 -6.60
C ALA A 47 -7.45 -4.25 -6.91
N LEU A 48 -6.47 -4.40 -6.02
CA LEU A 48 -5.37 -5.34 -6.18
C LEU A 48 -5.76 -6.78 -5.82
N LEU A 49 -6.85 -7.05 -5.10
CA LEU A 49 -7.16 -8.41 -4.64
C LEU A 49 -8.46 -8.94 -5.21
N ASP A 50 -9.18 -8.12 -5.97
CA ASP A 50 -10.50 -8.42 -6.51
C ASP A 50 -11.45 -8.93 -5.43
N CYS A 51 -11.49 -8.22 -4.31
CA CYS A 51 -12.30 -8.59 -3.14
C CYS A 51 -13.35 -7.52 -2.80
N PRO A 52 -14.48 -7.92 -2.17
CA PRO A 52 -15.51 -6.98 -1.75
C PRO A 52 -14.99 -5.91 -0.77
N VAL A 53 -15.42 -4.66 -0.97
CA VAL A 53 -15.03 -3.51 -0.12
C VAL A 53 -15.47 -3.71 1.32
N ALA A 54 -16.66 -4.28 1.53
CA ALA A 54 -17.22 -4.55 2.85
C ALA A 54 -16.34 -5.48 3.69
N ASP A 55 -15.58 -6.38 3.05
CA ASP A 55 -14.73 -7.33 3.76
C ASP A 55 -13.50 -6.62 4.35
N LEU A 56 -12.89 -5.72 3.59
CA LEU A 56 -11.67 -5.02 3.99
C LEU A 56 -11.92 -3.71 4.77
N THR A 57 -13.15 -3.21 4.82
CA THR A 57 -13.46 -1.93 5.47
C THR A 57 -13.79 -2.12 6.95
N GLY A 58 -12.90 -1.63 7.82
CA GLY A 58 -13.11 -1.59 9.27
C GLY A 58 -13.37 -0.19 9.82
N PRO A 59 -13.69 -0.08 11.13
CA PRO A 59 -13.95 1.19 11.81
C PRO A 59 -12.72 2.10 11.94
N GLY A 60 -11.51 1.59 11.67
CA GLY A 60 -10.27 2.36 11.80
C GLY A 60 -10.12 2.92 13.22
N THR A 61 -9.94 4.23 13.35
CA THR A 61 -9.76 4.95 14.63
C THR A 61 -11.10 5.25 15.33
N GLY A 62 -12.06 4.33 15.30
CA GLY A 62 -13.30 4.42 16.09
C GLY A 62 -14.53 4.99 15.37
N LEU A 63 -14.65 4.79 14.05
CA LEU A 63 -15.90 5.07 13.34
C LEU A 63 -17.04 4.21 13.89
N ASP A 64 -18.24 4.79 13.93
CA ASP A 64 -19.47 4.07 14.20
C ASP A 64 -19.94 3.29 12.95
N HIS A 65 -21.02 2.52 13.09
CA HIS A 65 -21.52 1.69 12.00
C HIS A 65 -21.92 2.53 10.76
N ALA A 66 -22.51 3.71 10.97
CA ALA A 66 -22.86 4.63 9.89
C ALA A 66 -21.60 5.15 9.16
N GLY A 67 -20.55 5.49 9.91
CA GLY A 67 -19.26 5.90 9.37
C GLY A 67 -18.58 4.80 8.55
N VAL A 68 -18.67 3.54 8.98
CA VAL A 68 -18.17 2.39 8.22
C VAL A 68 -18.95 2.22 6.91
N LEU A 69 -20.28 2.27 6.94
CA LEU A 69 -21.11 2.17 5.73
C LEU A 69 -20.83 3.30 4.75
N HIS A 70 -20.65 4.53 5.25
CA HIS A 70 -20.27 5.66 4.40
C HIS A 70 -18.89 5.44 3.76
N LYS A 71 -17.92 4.94 4.53
CA LYS A 71 -16.58 4.62 4.02
C LYS A 71 -16.62 3.54 2.92
N ILE A 72 -17.44 2.50 3.09
CA ILE A 72 -17.67 1.48 2.06
C ILE A 72 -18.19 2.14 0.78
N ALA A 73 -19.25 2.95 0.88
CA ALA A 73 -19.87 3.60 -0.28
C ALA A 73 -18.89 4.53 -1.03
N VAL A 74 -18.04 5.25 -0.30
CA VAL A 74 -17.00 6.11 -0.89
C VAL A 74 -15.96 5.28 -1.67
N ILE A 75 -15.51 4.16 -1.10
CA ILE A 75 -14.53 3.29 -1.74
C ILE A 75 -15.13 2.61 -2.99
N GLU A 76 -16.36 2.12 -2.91
CA GLU A 76 -17.07 1.53 -4.06
C GLU A 76 -17.24 2.54 -5.20
N ALA A 77 -17.61 3.79 -4.87
CA ALA A 77 -17.72 4.85 -5.87
C ALA A 77 -16.38 5.15 -6.55
N ALA A 78 -15.28 5.17 -5.80
CA ALA A 78 -13.93 5.38 -6.34
C ALA A 78 -13.50 4.22 -7.27
N LEU A 79 -13.74 2.97 -6.87
CA LEU A 79 -13.46 1.80 -7.70
C LEU A 79 -14.28 1.80 -8.98
N ALA A 80 -15.56 2.15 -8.91
CA ALA A 80 -16.43 2.24 -10.08
C ALA A 80 -15.98 3.33 -11.06
N LEU A 81 -15.57 4.50 -10.54
CA LEU A 81 -15.07 5.61 -11.35
C LEU A 81 -13.79 5.24 -12.12
N HIS A 82 -12.89 4.50 -11.49
CA HIS A 82 -11.57 4.16 -12.03
C HIS A 82 -11.48 2.76 -12.62
N ARG A 83 -12.62 2.09 -12.83
CA ARG A 83 -12.68 0.71 -13.36
C ARG A 83 -11.82 0.47 -14.60
N PRO A 84 -11.76 1.36 -15.61
CA PRO A 84 -10.92 1.16 -16.79
C PRO A 84 -9.40 1.15 -16.53
N GLN A 85 -8.97 1.63 -15.37
CA GLN A 85 -7.56 1.77 -14.99
C GLN A 85 -7.09 0.68 -14.01
N LEU A 86 -7.97 -0.23 -13.58
CA LEU A 86 -7.67 -1.18 -12.50
C LEU A 86 -6.82 -2.39 -12.93
N ASP A 87 -6.44 -2.49 -14.21
CA ASP A 87 -5.57 -3.55 -14.72
C ASP A 87 -4.07 -3.21 -14.65
N ASP A 88 -3.73 -1.93 -14.43
CA ASP A 88 -2.35 -1.46 -14.29
C ASP A 88 -2.07 -1.04 -12.82
N PRO A 89 -1.17 -1.72 -12.10
CA PRO A 89 -0.82 -1.37 -10.72
C PRO A 89 -0.40 0.09 -10.55
N LEU A 90 0.32 0.67 -11.52
CA LEU A 90 0.74 2.07 -11.43
C LEU A 90 -0.44 3.03 -11.60
N ALA A 91 -1.37 2.70 -12.50
CA ALA A 91 -2.61 3.45 -12.67
C ALA A 91 -3.54 3.32 -11.44
N ILE A 92 -3.60 2.14 -10.81
CA ILE A 92 -4.31 1.90 -9.54
C ILE A 92 -3.75 2.83 -8.45
N LEU A 93 -2.43 2.89 -8.28
CA LEU A 93 -1.77 3.80 -7.34
C LEU A 93 -2.12 5.26 -7.62
N GLN A 94 -2.12 5.66 -8.90
CA GLN A 94 -2.45 7.03 -9.28
C GLN A 94 -3.88 7.43 -8.97
N CYS A 95 -4.83 6.51 -9.17
CA CYS A 95 -6.25 6.76 -9.03
C CYS A 95 -6.72 6.68 -7.57
N LEU A 96 -6.24 5.67 -6.83
CA LEU A 96 -6.80 5.29 -5.52
C LEU A 96 -5.83 5.50 -4.35
N GLY A 97 -4.55 5.74 -4.63
CA GLY A 97 -3.52 5.86 -3.61
C GLY A 97 -3.28 7.29 -3.11
N GLY A 98 -2.31 7.39 -2.19
CA GLY A 98 -1.79 8.64 -1.64
C GLY A 98 -0.29 8.77 -1.89
N PHE A 99 0.25 9.97 -1.67
CA PHE A 99 1.68 10.25 -1.83
C PHE A 99 2.54 9.41 -0.88
N GLU A 100 2.07 9.21 0.34
CA GLU A 100 2.72 8.38 1.36
C GLU A 100 2.82 6.91 0.94
N ILE A 101 1.76 6.37 0.33
CA ILE A 101 1.76 4.99 -0.17
C ILE A 101 2.70 4.86 -1.38
N ALA A 102 2.66 5.84 -2.30
CA ALA A 102 3.57 5.87 -3.44
C ALA A 102 5.04 5.94 -2.99
N ALA A 103 5.36 6.74 -1.97
CA ALA A 103 6.70 6.76 -1.40
C ALA A 103 7.09 5.43 -0.77
N LEU A 104 6.22 4.77 -0.01
CA LEU A 104 6.50 3.44 0.54
C LEU A 104 6.78 2.39 -0.57
N VAL A 105 5.99 2.40 -1.64
CA VAL A 105 6.20 1.51 -2.80
C VAL A 105 7.57 1.73 -3.40
N GLY A 106 7.95 2.99 -3.63
CA GLY A 106 9.26 3.35 -4.16
C GLY A 106 10.41 2.90 -3.25
N ALA A 107 10.27 3.11 -1.95
CA ALA A 107 11.25 2.67 -0.95
C ALA A 107 11.41 1.14 -0.94
N TYR A 108 10.31 0.38 -1.01
CA TYR A 108 10.36 -1.08 -1.00
C TYR A 108 11.01 -1.66 -2.26
N LEU A 109 10.71 -1.08 -3.43
CA LEU A 109 11.34 -1.48 -4.69
C LEU A 109 12.84 -1.20 -4.67
N ALA A 110 13.25 -0.02 -4.21
CA ALA A 110 14.66 0.38 -4.14
C ALA A 110 15.44 -0.43 -3.08
N ALA A 111 14.85 -0.65 -1.89
CA ALA A 111 15.46 -1.48 -0.86
C ALA A 111 15.71 -2.91 -1.36
N ALA A 112 14.72 -3.51 -2.04
CA ALA A 112 14.89 -4.83 -2.65
C ALA A 112 15.99 -4.87 -3.72
N GLN A 113 16.14 -3.81 -4.52
CA GLN A 113 17.21 -3.70 -5.52
C GLN A 113 18.60 -3.53 -4.89
N ALA A 114 18.68 -2.78 -3.78
CA ALA A 114 19.91 -2.59 -3.01
C ALA A 114 20.27 -3.82 -2.15
N GLY A 115 19.39 -4.82 -2.07
CA GLY A 115 19.60 -5.99 -1.23
C GLY A 115 19.43 -5.71 0.27
N ILE A 116 18.56 -4.74 0.60
CA ILE A 116 18.19 -4.38 1.96
C ILE A 116 16.88 -5.09 2.30
N THR A 117 16.84 -5.77 3.44
CA THR A 117 15.61 -6.41 3.93
C THR A 117 14.62 -5.34 4.41
N VAL A 118 13.35 -5.49 4.08
CA VAL A 118 12.28 -4.58 4.49
C VAL A 118 11.41 -5.24 5.54
N LEU A 119 11.21 -4.59 6.68
CA LEU A 119 10.16 -4.96 7.63
C LEU A 119 8.88 -4.19 7.31
N VAL A 120 7.83 -4.92 6.95
CA VAL A 120 6.49 -4.41 6.63
C VAL A 120 5.63 -4.54 7.87
N ASP A 121 5.16 -3.39 8.40
CA ASP A 121 4.32 -3.34 9.59
C ASP A 121 3.04 -2.54 9.35
N GLY A 122 1.91 -3.12 9.77
CA GLY A 122 0.59 -2.52 9.61
C GLY A 122 -0.06 -2.71 8.24
N PHE A 123 -1.35 -2.32 8.16
CA PHE A 123 -2.18 -2.53 6.98
C PHE A 123 -1.70 -1.74 5.76
N ILE A 124 -1.39 -0.45 5.95
CA ILE A 124 -1.06 0.45 4.85
C ILE A 124 0.28 0.07 4.21
N CYS A 125 1.28 -0.23 5.04
CA CYS A 125 2.55 -0.79 4.58
C CYS A 125 2.36 -2.13 3.86
N SER A 126 1.46 -2.99 4.33
CA SER A 126 1.15 -4.27 3.66
C SER A 126 0.53 -4.05 2.27
N VAL A 127 -0.32 -3.03 2.11
CA VAL A 127 -0.89 -2.66 0.80
C VAL A 127 0.17 -2.07 -0.12
N ALA A 128 1.06 -1.22 0.40
CA ALA A 128 2.20 -0.71 -0.36
C ALA A 128 3.14 -1.85 -0.80
N ALA A 129 3.39 -2.83 0.08
CA ALA A 129 4.14 -4.03 -0.23
C ALA A 129 3.48 -4.86 -1.33
N LEU A 130 2.16 -5.12 -1.22
CA LEU A 130 1.40 -5.83 -2.26
C LEU A 130 1.54 -5.13 -3.62
N LEU A 131 1.43 -3.81 -3.64
CA LEU A 131 1.56 -3.02 -4.85
C LEU A 131 2.98 -3.06 -5.43
N ALA A 132 4.02 -2.98 -4.57
CA ALA A 132 5.40 -3.17 -4.99
C ALA A 132 5.63 -4.56 -5.61
N VAL A 133 5.04 -5.61 -5.05
CA VAL A 133 5.11 -6.98 -5.59
C VAL A 133 4.39 -7.08 -6.94
N ARG A 134 3.28 -6.35 -7.14
CA ARG A 134 2.65 -6.29 -8.46
C ARG A 134 3.47 -5.58 -9.52
N LEU A 135 4.18 -4.53 -9.14
CA LEU A 135 5.08 -3.80 -10.04
C LEU A 135 6.33 -4.62 -10.35
N ASN A 136 6.88 -5.30 -9.36
CA ASN A 136 8.04 -6.17 -9.51
C ASN A 136 7.97 -7.38 -8.55
N PRO A 137 7.60 -8.58 -9.05
CA PRO A 137 7.46 -9.77 -8.21
C PRO A 137 8.73 -10.19 -7.46
N SER A 138 9.92 -9.82 -7.94
CA SER A 138 11.17 -10.18 -7.27
C SER A 138 11.37 -9.47 -5.93
N CYS A 139 10.68 -8.35 -5.68
CA CYS A 139 10.79 -7.64 -4.40
C CYS A 139 10.25 -8.48 -3.24
N ARG A 140 9.32 -9.42 -3.49
CA ARG A 140 8.67 -10.24 -2.46
C ARG A 140 9.64 -11.01 -1.57
N ALA A 141 10.82 -11.39 -2.08
CA ALA A 141 11.84 -12.10 -1.32
C ALA A 141 12.51 -11.25 -0.23
N TRP A 142 12.41 -9.92 -0.35
CA TRP A 142 13.03 -8.94 0.56
C TRP A 142 12.06 -8.41 1.62
N LEU A 143 10.77 -8.75 1.52
CA LEU A 143 9.72 -8.24 2.41
C LEU A 143 9.43 -9.24 3.53
N LEU A 144 9.69 -8.84 4.77
CA LEU A 144 9.35 -9.57 5.99
C LEU A 144 8.17 -8.87 6.67
N PHE A 145 7.13 -9.63 7.04
CA PHE A 145 5.93 -9.06 7.66
C PHE A 145 6.01 -9.21 9.18
N ALA A 146 5.90 -8.09 9.90
CA ALA A 146 6.08 -8.04 11.35
C ALA A 146 4.91 -8.68 12.13
N HIS A 147 3.67 -8.39 11.73
CA HIS A 147 2.47 -8.83 12.43
C HIS A 147 1.31 -9.16 11.47
N GLN A 148 0.44 -10.07 11.88
CA GLN A 148 -0.85 -10.25 11.21
C GLN A 148 -1.80 -9.14 11.63
N VAL A 149 -2.25 -8.34 10.66
CA VAL A 149 -3.24 -7.29 10.91
C VAL A 149 -4.56 -7.97 11.30
N GLN A 150 -5.07 -7.66 12.48
CA GLN A 150 -6.36 -8.14 12.95
C GLN A 150 -7.47 -7.27 12.30
N SER A 151 -7.81 -7.59 11.06
CA SER A 151 -8.98 -7.05 10.35
C SER A 151 -9.96 -8.20 10.08
N PRO A 152 -11.29 -8.00 10.09
CA PRO A 152 -12.29 -9.06 9.89
C PRO A 152 -12.05 -9.95 8.66
N ALA A 153 -11.35 -9.44 7.64
CA ALA A 153 -11.04 -10.15 6.39
C ALA A 153 -9.58 -10.64 6.25
N MET A 154 -8.80 -10.69 7.33
CA MET A 154 -7.38 -11.05 7.31
C MET A 154 -6.99 -12.48 7.81
N PRO A 155 -7.81 -13.56 7.74
CA PRO A 155 -7.29 -14.89 8.03
C PRO A 155 -6.62 -15.50 6.77
N GLY A 156 -5.39 -15.08 6.42
CA GLY A 156 -4.61 -15.82 5.40
C GLY A 156 -3.53 -15.11 4.57
N TYR A 157 -3.32 -13.80 4.73
CA TYR A 157 -2.58 -12.99 3.75
C TYR A 157 -1.04 -13.12 3.71
N CYS A 158 -0.39 -13.82 4.65
CA CYS A 158 1.07 -14.08 4.58
C CYS A 158 1.52 -14.94 3.37
N LYS A 159 0.63 -15.31 2.44
CA LYS A 159 0.90 -16.24 1.33
C LYS A 159 1.05 -15.59 -0.05
N HIS A 160 0.69 -14.32 -0.22
CA HIS A 160 0.91 -13.56 -1.46
C HIS A 160 2.04 -12.54 -1.28
#